data_AF-A0A0W8C486-F1
#
_entry.id   AF-A0A0W8C486-F1
#
_cell.length_a   1.000
_cell.length_b   1.000
_cell.length_c   1.000
_cell.angle_alpha   90.00
_cell.angle_beta   90.00
_cell.angle_gamma   90.00
#
_symmetry.space_group_name_H-M   'P 1'
#
loop_
_entity.id
_entity.type
_entity.pdbx_description
1 polymer ?
#
loop_
_entity_poly.entity_id
_entity_poly.type
_entity_poly.pdbx_seq_one_letter_code
_entity_poly.pdbx_strand_id
1 'polypeptide(L)'
;MMKDGLTVTPFPQLCVSNTERQEMIDLVDNYVEDYIDKYKDFVVNDKCKVNKRRWQHVKSRDKLHVYAKRTPRGLGRRSSVLRASRRSSQRHNTTAKDMSVLLGVGTFAGELEDLMFGVLSPTLDSMRIKASYVQDFDNAAVLCSVVEPSKEEPFQSLVIKWMSIDPPLQSAKLSKSRDFVFIEATGIVEFEDGDCVGYHFLHSVDFPKTGLLPNKIRGNLSAFSCFRQIGPNTIGNFACATVDPGGEAIRYLLTSVVANFLLSATNYVYCGQMKKLAWLLQHRRSVFQRSEKERNRKQCVVCRKNTGNVIGSIGRRACKLCGGDVCYSCKIHQRLSFLSLSGELVQRKVVFCGICVSASTYMDVWEPATHDAKDFEARSAFTTSTASSTYTFLDSLTSSLDEIEL
;
A
#
# COMPACT_ATOMS: atom_id res chain seq x y z
N MET A 1 -5.19 -16.03 -10.19
CA MET A 1 -4.41 -15.29 -11.19
C MET A 1 -4.61 -13.82 -10.92
N MET A 2 -3.58 -13.13 -10.41
CA MET A 2 -3.55 -11.66 -10.47
C MET A 2 -3.42 -11.30 -11.95
N LYS A 3 -4.22 -10.35 -12.42
CA LYS A 3 -4.03 -9.76 -13.75
C LYS A 3 -2.78 -8.89 -13.68
N ASP A 4 -1.89 -8.98 -14.66
CA ASP A 4 -0.69 -8.14 -14.82
C ASP A 4 -1.05 -6.68 -15.15
N GLY A 5 -1.78 -6.00 -14.27
CA GLY A 5 -2.21 -4.60 -14.46
C GLY A 5 -1.16 -3.55 -14.09
N LEU A 6 -0.05 -3.96 -13.47
CA LEU A 6 1.04 -3.06 -13.08
C LEU A 6 2.07 -2.96 -14.21
N THR A 7 1.75 -2.11 -15.18
CA THR A 7 2.43 -2.00 -16.47
C THR A 7 3.55 -0.95 -16.49
N VAL A 8 4.31 -0.93 -17.59
CA VAL A 8 5.10 0.24 -18.02
C VAL A 8 4.17 1.46 -18.13
N THR A 9 4.67 2.63 -17.74
CA THR A 9 3.95 3.91 -17.73
C THR A 9 3.20 4.19 -19.05
N PRO A 10 1.95 4.69 -19.02
CA PRO A 10 1.23 5.11 -20.22
C PRO A 10 1.68 6.48 -20.76
N PHE A 11 2.61 7.15 -20.07
CA PHE A 11 3.13 8.47 -20.41
C PHE A 11 4.63 8.41 -20.76
N PRO A 12 5.13 9.41 -21.51
CA PRO A 12 6.57 9.63 -21.66
C PRO A 12 7.26 9.79 -20.31
N GLN A 13 8.58 9.61 -20.29
CA GLN A 13 9.37 9.78 -19.07
C GLN A 13 9.16 11.19 -18.48
N LEU A 14 8.76 11.21 -17.21
CA LEU A 14 8.57 12.41 -16.43
C LEU A 14 9.85 12.69 -15.65
N CYS A 15 10.38 13.89 -15.82
CA CYS A 15 11.50 14.39 -15.04
C CYS A 15 11.04 15.68 -14.36
N VAL A 16 11.42 15.85 -13.10
CA VAL A 16 11.03 16.97 -12.26
C VAL A 16 12.27 17.81 -12.01
N SER A 17 12.18 19.12 -12.21
CA SER A 17 13.25 20.07 -11.89
C SER A 17 13.40 20.23 -10.38
N ASN A 18 14.53 20.78 -9.91
CA ASN A 18 14.72 21.04 -8.48
C ASN A 18 13.67 22.01 -7.91
N THR A 19 13.20 22.97 -8.71
CA THR A 19 12.14 23.90 -8.32
C THR A 19 10.80 23.17 -8.15
N GLU A 20 10.37 22.41 -9.15
CA GLU A 20 9.13 21.61 -9.06
C GLU A 20 9.20 20.58 -7.92
N ARG A 21 10.38 20.02 -7.66
CA ARG A 21 10.62 19.13 -6.52
C ARG A 21 10.35 19.85 -5.20
N GLN A 22 10.91 21.04 -5.01
CA GLN A 22 10.69 21.82 -3.79
C GLN A 22 9.22 22.23 -3.64
N GLU A 23 8.57 22.66 -4.73
CA GLU A 23 7.15 23.01 -4.73
C GLU A 23 6.26 21.82 -4.30
N MET A 24 6.60 20.59 -4.72
CA MET A 24 5.87 19.40 -4.30
C MET A 24 6.13 19.04 -2.83
N ILE A 25 7.36 19.26 -2.33
CA ILE A 25 7.68 19.04 -0.91
C ILE A 25 6.86 20.03 -0.06
N ASP A 26 6.94 21.33 -0.38
CA ASP A 26 6.20 22.37 0.34
C ASP A 26 4.69 22.12 0.29
N LEU A 27 4.17 21.65 -0.85
CA LEU A 27 2.76 21.27 -0.98
C LEU A 27 2.38 20.13 -0.02
N VAL A 28 3.20 19.08 0.06
CA VAL A 28 2.97 17.94 0.96
C VAL A 28 3.01 18.40 2.40
N ASP A 29 4.02 19.17 2.79
CA ASP A 29 4.20 19.62 4.17
C ASP A 29 2.98 20.44 4.65
N ASN A 30 2.53 21.39 3.82
CA ASN A 30 1.32 22.18 4.11
C ASN A 30 0.07 21.29 4.28
N TYR A 31 -0.12 20.29 3.41
CA TYR A 31 -1.25 19.37 3.53
C TYR A 31 -1.15 18.48 4.77
N VAL A 32 0.05 17.97 5.08
CA VAL A 32 0.29 17.12 6.24
C VAL A 32 -0.05 17.89 7.51
N GLU A 33 0.42 19.13 7.65
CA GLU A 33 0.08 20.01 8.78
C GLU A 33 -1.45 20.21 8.90
N ASP A 34 -2.10 20.63 7.81
CA ASP A 34 -3.54 20.86 7.74
C ASP A 34 -4.38 19.62 8.14
N TYR A 35 -3.95 18.43 7.73
CA TYR A 35 -4.67 17.19 8.02
C TYR A 35 -4.36 16.63 9.40
N ILE A 36 -3.15 16.85 9.92
CA ILE A 36 -2.80 16.57 11.31
C ILE A 36 -3.65 17.41 12.24
N ASP A 37 -3.87 18.69 11.95
CA ASP A 37 -4.73 19.54 12.77
C ASP A 37 -6.20 19.09 12.73
N LYS A 38 -6.70 18.63 11.57
CA LYS A 38 -8.02 17.99 11.47
C LYS A 38 -8.09 16.69 12.29
N TYR A 39 -7.01 15.92 12.34
CA TYR A 39 -6.93 14.73 13.18
C TYR A 39 -6.97 15.11 14.67
N LYS A 40 -6.17 16.10 15.09
CA LYS A 40 -6.16 16.62 16.47
C LYS A 40 -7.55 17.12 16.88
N ASP A 41 -8.22 17.90 16.03
CA ASP A 41 -9.60 18.36 16.24
C ASP A 41 -10.57 17.18 16.41
N PHE A 42 -10.48 16.16 15.55
CA PHE A 42 -11.31 14.96 15.66
C PHE A 42 -11.09 14.19 16.98
N VAL A 43 -9.85 14.13 17.45
CA VAL A 43 -9.51 13.46 18.72
C VAL A 43 -9.98 14.27 19.92
N VAL A 44 -9.67 15.56 19.96
CA VAL A 44 -9.90 16.44 21.12
C VAL A 44 -11.35 16.90 21.20
N ASN A 45 -11.88 17.47 20.12
CA ASN A 45 -13.19 18.12 20.12
C ASN A 45 -14.32 17.12 19.81
N ASP A 46 -14.15 16.29 18.78
CA ASP A 46 -15.15 15.27 18.42
C ASP A 46 -15.06 14.00 19.30
N LYS A 47 -14.03 13.87 20.14
CA LYS A 47 -13.81 12.71 21.04
C LYS A 47 -13.81 11.38 20.28
N CYS A 48 -13.23 11.38 19.08
CA CYS A 48 -13.21 10.25 18.15
C CYS A 48 -14.61 9.76 17.73
N LYS A 49 -15.64 10.61 17.79
CA LYS A 49 -17.03 10.23 17.43
C LYS A 49 -17.47 10.88 16.14
N VAL A 50 -17.94 10.05 15.21
CA VAL A 50 -18.49 10.53 13.94
C VAL A 50 -19.87 11.14 14.14
N ASN A 51 -20.02 12.41 13.73
CA ASN A 51 -21.32 13.07 13.66
C ASN A 51 -22.22 12.45 12.57
N LYS A 52 -23.13 11.56 12.96
CA LYS A 52 -24.05 10.83 12.07
C LYS A 52 -25.06 11.73 11.32
N ARG A 53 -25.24 12.99 11.74
CA ARG A 53 -26.05 13.99 10.99
C ARG A 53 -25.30 14.55 9.79
N ARG A 54 -23.97 14.59 9.85
CA ARG A 54 -23.09 15.05 8.76
C ARG A 54 -22.61 13.88 7.89
N TRP A 55 -22.40 12.72 8.50
CA TRP A 55 -21.77 11.57 7.88
C TRP A 55 -22.74 10.39 7.76
N GLN A 56 -22.80 9.79 6.57
CA GLN A 56 -23.56 8.58 6.29
C GLN A 56 -22.58 7.42 6.16
N HIS A 57 -22.84 6.32 6.87
CA HIS A 57 -22.03 5.11 6.77
C HIS A 57 -22.09 4.53 5.34
N VAL A 58 -20.92 4.10 4.84
CA VAL A 58 -20.76 3.52 3.49
C VAL A 58 -20.35 2.06 3.60
N LYS A 59 -19.25 1.78 4.31
CA LYS A 59 -18.66 0.44 4.39
C LYS A 59 -17.87 0.26 5.67
N SER A 60 -17.62 -0.98 6.07
CA SER A 60 -16.74 -1.31 7.18
C SER A 60 -15.95 -2.56 6.91
N ARG A 61 -14.81 -2.66 7.59
CA ARG A 61 -14.00 -3.87 7.72
C ARG A 61 -13.55 -3.92 9.18
N ASP A 62 -14.01 -4.93 9.90
CA ASP A 62 -13.78 -5.07 11.34
C ASP A 62 -14.15 -3.78 12.11
N LYS A 63 -13.20 -3.17 12.82
CA LYS A 63 -13.36 -1.93 13.60
C LYS A 63 -13.01 -0.66 12.81
N LEU A 64 -12.81 -0.75 11.49
CA LEU A 64 -12.58 0.39 10.61
C LEU A 64 -13.85 0.69 9.80
N HIS A 65 -14.30 1.94 9.85
CA HIS A 65 -15.55 2.38 9.28
C HIS A 65 -15.34 3.57 8.33
N VAL A 66 -15.92 3.48 7.13
CA VAL A 66 -15.91 4.57 6.15
C VAL A 66 -17.29 5.19 6.05
N TYR A 67 -17.33 6.51 6.06
CA TYR A 67 -18.52 7.34 5.95
C TYR A 67 -18.37 8.30 4.78
N ALA A 68 -19.47 8.64 4.10
CA ALA A 68 -19.54 9.70 3.11
C ALA A 68 -20.26 10.92 3.71
N LYS A 69 -19.79 12.13 3.37
CA LYS A 69 -20.45 13.37 3.76
C LYS A 69 -21.84 13.41 3.12
N ARG A 70 -22.87 13.66 3.93
CA ARG A 70 -24.23 13.87 3.43
C ARG A 70 -24.27 15.16 2.62
N THR A 71 -24.78 15.06 1.40
CA THR A 71 -25.09 16.26 0.61
C THR A 71 -26.37 16.91 1.12
N PRO A 72 -26.48 18.25 1.22
CA PRO A 72 -27.63 18.96 1.78
C PRO A 72 -28.99 18.82 1.07
N ARG A 73 -29.22 17.79 0.23
CA ARG A 73 -30.48 17.61 -0.54
C ARG A 73 -31.03 16.18 -0.45
N GLY A 74 -31.07 15.61 0.75
CA GLY A 74 -31.57 14.25 1.00
C GLY A 74 -32.96 14.16 1.63
N LEU A 75 -33.72 15.26 1.72
CA LEU A 75 -35.10 15.29 2.25
C LEU A 75 -36.17 15.39 1.14
N GLY A 76 -35.84 15.04 -0.11
CA GLY A 76 -36.81 15.14 -1.20
C GLY A 76 -36.39 14.42 -2.47
N ARG A 77 -36.59 13.10 -2.51
CA ARG A 77 -37.09 12.30 -3.65
C ARG A 77 -36.67 10.84 -3.48
N ARG A 78 -37.56 10.09 -2.82
CA ARG A 78 -37.77 8.69 -3.18
C ARG A 78 -38.22 8.66 -4.65
N SER A 79 -37.63 7.76 -5.43
CA SER A 79 -38.14 7.26 -6.71
C SER A 79 -38.50 8.29 -7.79
N SER A 80 -37.65 8.44 -8.80
CA SER A 80 -38.16 8.51 -10.18
C SER A 80 -37.09 8.06 -11.16
N VAL A 81 -37.15 6.77 -11.46
CA VAL A 81 -36.74 6.19 -12.73
C VAL A 81 -37.34 7.05 -13.85
N LEU A 82 -36.51 7.40 -14.84
CA LEU A 82 -36.86 8.00 -16.14
C LEU A 82 -37.46 9.43 -16.13
N ARG A 83 -36.61 10.42 -16.47
CA ARG A 83 -36.97 11.37 -17.54
C ARG A 83 -35.75 12.06 -18.13
N ALA A 84 -35.31 11.53 -19.27
CA ALA A 84 -34.57 12.30 -20.25
C ALA A 84 -35.46 13.43 -20.78
N SER A 85 -34.95 14.66 -20.79
CA SER A 85 -35.32 15.68 -21.77
C SER A 85 -34.25 16.77 -21.81
N ARG A 86 -33.70 16.92 -23.00
CA ARG A 86 -32.69 17.88 -23.44
C ARG A 86 -33.05 19.32 -23.06
N ARG A 87 -32.03 20.10 -22.68
CA ARG A 87 -31.84 21.48 -23.17
C ARG A 87 -30.35 21.83 -23.12
N SER A 88 -29.77 21.99 -24.31
CA SER A 88 -28.46 22.57 -24.55
C SER A 88 -28.53 24.08 -24.39
N SER A 89 -27.72 24.65 -23.51
CA SER A 89 -26.99 25.92 -23.71
C SER A 89 -26.27 26.33 -22.43
N GLN A 90 -25.00 26.67 -22.60
CA GLN A 90 -24.19 27.60 -21.79
C GLN A 90 -23.83 27.26 -20.33
N ARG A 91 -22.51 27.13 -20.19
CA ARG A 91 -21.62 27.72 -19.17
C ARG A 91 -21.63 27.11 -17.76
N HIS A 92 -20.46 26.53 -17.43
CA HIS A 92 -19.78 26.56 -16.14
C HIS A 92 -20.67 26.69 -14.90
N ASN A 93 -21.04 25.55 -14.30
CA ASN A 93 -21.34 25.41 -12.86
C ASN A 93 -21.60 23.94 -12.47
N THR A 94 -20.72 23.02 -12.85
CA THR A 94 -20.77 21.60 -12.41
C THR A 94 -19.81 21.29 -11.26
N THR A 95 -18.99 22.24 -10.82
CA THR A 95 -17.76 22.02 -10.03
C THR A 95 -17.97 21.45 -8.62
N ALA A 96 -19.13 21.63 -7.98
CA ALA A 96 -19.36 21.12 -6.62
C ALA A 96 -20.37 19.97 -6.53
N LYS A 97 -21.02 19.61 -7.64
CA LYS A 97 -22.26 18.81 -7.60
C LYS A 97 -22.02 17.29 -7.45
N ASP A 98 -20.86 16.81 -7.89
CA ASP A 98 -20.54 15.38 -7.95
C ASP A 98 -19.32 14.94 -7.13
N MET A 99 -18.64 15.88 -6.45
CA MET A 99 -17.55 15.54 -5.52
C MET A 99 -18.07 14.69 -4.35
N SER A 100 -17.31 13.66 -4.00
CA SER A 100 -17.59 12.83 -2.83
C SER A 100 -16.50 13.02 -1.78
N VAL A 101 -16.92 13.35 -0.56
CA VAL A 101 -16.01 13.47 0.60
C VAL A 101 -16.26 12.28 1.51
N LEU A 102 -15.20 11.54 1.84
CA LEU A 102 -15.22 10.37 2.71
C LEU A 102 -14.37 10.60 3.96
N LEU A 103 -14.77 9.93 5.04
CA LEU A 103 -14.08 9.88 6.32
C LEU A 103 -13.94 8.40 6.71
N GLY A 104 -12.70 7.92 6.85
CA GLY A 104 -12.37 6.60 7.37
C GLY A 104 -11.87 6.72 8.81
N VAL A 105 -12.57 6.14 9.77
CA VAL A 105 -12.14 6.17 11.18
C VAL A 105 -12.33 4.83 11.85
N GLY A 106 -11.44 4.51 12.79
CA GLY A 106 -11.52 3.29 13.55
C GLY A 106 -10.16 2.80 13.99
N THR A 107 -10.08 1.49 14.23
CA THR A 107 -8.85 0.84 14.71
C THR A 107 -8.62 -0.48 14.01
N PHE A 108 -7.37 -0.93 13.93
CA PHE A 108 -7.03 -2.28 13.49
C PHE A 108 -5.77 -2.78 14.21
N ALA A 109 -5.51 -4.08 14.13
CA ALA A 109 -4.39 -4.71 14.82
C ALA A 109 -3.08 -4.51 14.06
N GLY A 110 -2.01 -4.20 14.79
CA GLY A 110 -0.66 -4.09 14.25
C GLY A 110 0.25 -3.11 15.00
N GLU A 111 1.47 -2.99 14.48
CA GLU A 111 2.47 -2.03 14.90
C GLU A 111 2.65 -0.95 13.81
N LEU A 112 2.81 0.31 14.22
CA LEU A 112 2.88 1.46 13.32
C LEU A 112 3.98 1.30 12.26
N GLU A 113 5.18 0.87 12.66
CA GLU A 113 6.30 0.70 11.75
C GLU A 113 6.07 -0.42 10.73
N ASP A 114 5.43 -1.53 11.13
CA ASP A 114 5.01 -2.59 10.21
C ASP A 114 4.04 -2.03 9.15
N LEU A 115 3.11 -1.17 9.58
CA LEU A 115 2.21 -0.49 8.67
C LEU A 115 2.99 0.41 7.70
N MET A 116 3.88 1.27 8.21
CA MET A 116 4.62 2.22 7.39
C MET A 116 5.51 1.52 6.37
N PHE A 117 6.17 0.43 6.77
CA PHE A 117 6.92 -0.41 5.84
C PHE A 117 6.04 -1.12 4.81
N GLY A 118 4.83 -1.50 5.20
CA GLY A 118 3.82 -2.02 4.29
C GLY A 118 3.38 -1.01 3.23
N VAL A 119 3.09 0.23 3.63
CA VAL A 119 2.64 1.33 2.76
C VAL A 119 3.72 1.73 1.75
N LEU A 120 4.98 1.75 2.19
CA LEU A 120 6.11 2.23 1.40
C LEU A 120 6.23 1.51 0.05
N SER A 121 6.19 2.26 -1.05
CA SER A 121 6.36 1.72 -2.40
C SER A 121 6.94 2.73 -3.41
N PRO A 122 8.16 3.21 -3.23
CA PRO A 122 8.70 4.29 -4.05
C PRO A 122 9.07 3.87 -5.48
N THR A 123 9.14 2.56 -5.76
CA THR A 123 9.51 1.98 -7.06
C THR A 123 8.36 1.16 -7.66
N LEU A 124 8.42 0.89 -8.97
CA LEU A 124 7.50 -0.05 -9.62
C LEU A 124 7.56 -1.44 -8.95
N ASP A 125 8.76 -1.90 -8.63
CA ASP A 125 9.05 -3.15 -7.94
C ASP A 125 8.35 -3.25 -6.58
N SER A 126 8.59 -2.27 -5.70
CA SER A 126 7.98 -2.22 -4.37
C SER A 126 6.46 -2.00 -4.45
N MET A 127 5.97 -1.30 -5.48
CA MET A 127 4.54 -1.14 -5.75
C MET A 127 3.89 -2.46 -6.18
N ARG A 128 4.54 -3.28 -7.01
CA ARG A 128 4.09 -4.64 -7.37
C ARG A 128 4.01 -5.54 -6.15
N ILE A 129 5.02 -5.50 -5.29
CA ILE A 129 5.01 -6.25 -4.03
C ILE A 129 3.86 -5.76 -3.14
N LYS A 130 3.68 -4.45 -2.94
CA LYS A 130 2.58 -3.87 -2.14
C LYS A 130 1.22 -4.32 -2.63
N ALA A 131 0.94 -4.13 -3.93
CA ALA A 131 -0.34 -4.48 -4.53
C ALA A 131 -0.70 -5.98 -4.37
N SER A 132 0.30 -6.86 -4.34
CA SER A 132 0.11 -8.30 -4.13
C SER A 132 -0.48 -8.67 -2.77
N TYR A 133 -0.34 -7.80 -1.76
CA TYR A 133 -0.84 -8.01 -0.41
C TYR A 133 -2.03 -7.11 -0.07
N VAL A 134 -1.99 -5.86 -0.52
CA VAL A 134 -2.96 -4.83 -0.12
C VAL A 134 -4.21 -4.87 -0.98
N GLN A 135 -4.05 -5.10 -2.30
CA GLN A 135 -5.10 -5.05 -3.31
C GLN A 135 -5.80 -3.67 -3.35
N ASP A 136 -5.01 -2.60 -3.28
CA ASP A 136 -5.46 -1.21 -3.35
C ASP A 136 -5.61 -0.69 -4.78
N PHE A 137 -4.79 -1.18 -5.72
CA PHE A 137 -4.81 -0.76 -7.13
C PHE A 137 -4.81 -1.95 -8.09
N ASP A 138 -5.62 -1.86 -9.15
CA ASP A 138 -5.65 -2.86 -10.23
C ASP A 138 -4.67 -2.52 -11.35
N ASN A 139 -4.57 -1.23 -11.71
CA ASN A 139 -3.73 -0.72 -12.79
C ASN A 139 -2.99 0.55 -12.31
N ALA A 140 -1.68 0.49 -12.14
CA ALA A 140 -0.88 1.60 -11.65
C ALA A 140 0.56 1.59 -12.20
N ALA A 141 1.19 2.76 -12.21
CA ALA A 141 2.57 2.97 -12.62
C ALA A 141 3.25 4.03 -11.74
N VAL A 142 4.56 3.87 -11.53
CA VAL A 142 5.41 4.92 -10.97
C VAL A 142 5.92 5.77 -12.13
N LEU A 143 5.73 7.09 -12.07
CA LEU A 143 6.14 8.01 -13.12
C LEU A 143 7.49 8.66 -12.80
N CYS A 144 7.70 9.08 -11.56
CA CYS A 144 8.93 9.74 -11.12
C CYS A 144 9.05 9.70 -9.59
N SER A 145 10.25 9.38 -9.08
CA SER A 145 10.57 9.53 -7.65
C SER A 145 11.04 10.96 -7.40
N VAL A 146 10.45 11.64 -6.42
CA VAL A 146 10.76 13.05 -6.09
C VAL A 146 11.58 13.12 -4.81
N VAL A 147 11.18 12.38 -3.77
CA VAL A 147 11.96 12.15 -2.54
C VAL A 147 12.07 10.66 -2.31
N GLU A 148 13.30 10.19 -2.22
CA GLU A 148 13.66 8.80 -1.99
C GLU A 148 13.82 8.56 -0.48
N PRO A 149 13.43 7.38 0.03
CA PRO A 149 13.73 7.01 1.41
C PRO A 149 15.24 7.01 1.67
N SER A 150 15.64 7.51 2.83
CA SER A 150 17.03 7.52 3.30
C SER A 150 17.24 6.54 4.46
N LYS A 151 18.47 6.44 4.96
CA LYS A 151 18.76 5.60 6.14
C LYS A 151 18.20 6.23 7.41
N GLU A 152 18.16 7.55 7.46
CA GLU A 152 17.70 8.34 8.60
C GLU A 152 16.17 8.46 8.59
N GLU A 153 15.55 8.47 7.41
CA GLU A 153 14.10 8.57 7.25
C GLU A 153 13.58 7.48 6.28
N PRO A 154 13.63 6.19 6.68
CA PRO A 154 13.35 5.08 5.78
C PRO A 154 11.86 4.95 5.38
N PHE A 155 10.98 5.68 6.06
CA PHE A 155 9.54 5.73 5.73
C PHE A 155 9.14 6.99 4.96
N GLN A 156 10.06 7.95 4.79
CA GLN A 156 9.80 9.19 4.09
C GLN A 156 9.93 8.95 2.58
N SER A 157 8.88 9.24 1.82
CA SER A 157 8.92 9.16 0.36
C SER A 157 7.95 10.13 -0.27
N LEU A 158 8.27 10.60 -1.49
CA LEU A 158 7.38 11.39 -2.33
C LEU A 158 7.53 10.94 -3.77
N VAL A 159 6.46 10.42 -4.37
CA VAL A 159 6.51 9.78 -5.69
C VAL A 159 5.31 10.18 -6.52
N ILE A 160 5.56 10.54 -7.78
CA ILE A 160 4.50 10.79 -8.77
C ILE A 160 4.09 9.46 -9.38
N LYS A 161 2.78 9.18 -9.32
CA LYS A 161 2.19 7.94 -9.78
C LYS A 161 0.99 8.18 -10.67
N TRP A 162 0.67 7.15 -11.43
CA TRP A 162 -0.56 7.04 -12.17
C TRP A 162 -1.32 5.80 -11.73
N MET A 163 -2.64 5.90 -11.67
CA MET A 163 -3.51 4.73 -11.56
C MET A 163 -4.71 4.86 -12.46
N SER A 164 -5.36 3.73 -12.72
CA SER A 164 -6.70 3.74 -13.29
C SER A 164 -7.68 2.86 -12.53
N ILE A 165 -8.90 3.36 -12.46
CA ILE A 165 -10.04 2.72 -11.84
C ILE A 165 -11.00 2.35 -12.95
N ASP A 166 -11.18 1.06 -13.09
CA ASP A 166 -12.12 0.48 -14.02
C ASP A 166 -13.50 0.35 -13.38
N PRO A 167 -14.59 0.74 -14.07
CA PRO A 167 -15.92 0.61 -13.52
C PRO A 167 -16.27 -0.88 -13.37
N PRO A 168 -17.01 -1.26 -12.32
CA PRO A 168 -17.58 -2.60 -12.26
C PRO A 168 -18.52 -2.79 -13.46
N LEU A 169 -18.42 -3.97 -14.10
CA LEU A 169 -19.19 -4.37 -15.30
C LEU A 169 -18.87 -3.56 -16.57
N GLN A 170 -17.58 -3.48 -16.95
CA GLN A 170 -17.14 -2.88 -18.22
C GLN A 170 -17.90 -3.38 -19.47
N SER A 171 -18.42 -4.61 -19.45
CA SER A 171 -19.22 -5.19 -20.53
C SER A 171 -20.53 -4.42 -20.82
N ALA A 172 -21.05 -3.66 -19.85
CA ALA A 172 -22.30 -2.94 -19.98
C ALA A 172 -22.19 -1.58 -20.70
N LYS A 173 -20.99 -1.15 -21.16
CA LYS A 173 -20.72 0.16 -21.83
C LYS A 173 -21.23 1.40 -21.05
N LEU A 174 -21.58 1.26 -19.77
CA LEU A 174 -22.36 2.27 -19.05
C LEU A 174 -21.50 3.42 -18.49
N SER A 175 -20.16 3.26 -18.42
CA SER A 175 -19.26 4.37 -18.06
C SER A 175 -17.81 4.14 -18.52
N LYS A 176 -17.07 5.22 -18.81
CA LYS A 176 -15.64 5.16 -19.18
C LYS A 176 -14.76 4.84 -17.96
N SER A 177 -13.58 4.26 -18.15
CA SER A 177 -12.59 4.12 -17.08
C SER A 177 -12.07 5.48 -16.63
N ARG A 178 -11.67 5.60 -15.36
CA ARG A 178 -11.09 6.83 -14.82
C ARG A 178 -9.62 6.62 -14.59
N ASP A 179 -8.83 7.66 -14.81
CA ASP A 179 -7.42 7.66 -14.48
C ASP A 179 -7.05 8.87 -13.62
N PHE A 180 -5.98 8.72 -12.86
CA PHE A 180 -5.51 9.71 -11.90
C PHE A 180 -4.00 9.79 -12.01
N VAL A 181 -3.48 11.01 -12.10
CA VAL A 181 -2.06 11.32 -11.90
C VAL A 181 -1.98 12.03 -10.56
N PHE A 182 -1.12 11.57 -9.67
CA PHE A 182 -1.08 12.03 -8.29
C PHE A 182 0.32 11.88 -7.70
N ILE A 183 0.64 12.74 -6.73
CA ILE A 183 1.74 12.50 -5.80
C ILE A 183 1.26 11.57 -4.69
N GLU A 184 2.08 10.60 -4.32
CA GLU A 184 1.94 9.77 -3.11
C GLU A 184 3.10 10.12 -2.18
N ALA A 185 2.77 10.53 -0.95
CA ALA A 185 3.73 10.84 0.09
C ALA A 185 3.52 9.94 1.31
N THR A 186 4.60 9.54 1.96
CA THR A 186 4.60 8.78 3.21
C THR A 186 5.63 9.35 4.15
N GLY A 187 5.42 9.19 5.45
CA GLY A 187 6.38 9.57 6.47
C GLY A 187 5.84 9.38 7.87
N ILE A 188 6.65 9.77 8.85
CA ILE A 188 6.28 9.80 10.26
C ILE A 188 6.51 11.21 10.77
N VAL A 189 5.52 11.76 11.47
CA VAL A 189 5.62 13.04 12.18
C VAL A 189 5.66 12.75 13.67
N GLU A 190 6.63 13.33 14.35
CA GLU A 190 6.74 13.31 15.81
C GLU A 190 6.07 14.57 16.38
N PHE A 191 5.21 14.39 17.38
CA PHE A 191 4.59 15.49 18.11
C PHE A 191 5.48 15.94 19.27
N GLU A 192 5.23 17.15 19.78
CA GLU A 192 5.99 17.74 20.91
C GLU A 192 5.95 16.89 22.19
N ASP A 193 4.93 16.06 22.37
CA ASP A 193 4.77 15.13 23.49
C ASP A 193 5.49 13.77 23.28
N GLY A 194 6.19 13.60 22.16
CA GLY A 194 6.90 12.39 21.78
C GLY A 194 6.03 11.32 21.11
N ASP A 195 4.74 11.61 20.86
CA ASP A 195 3.88 10.70 20.10
C ASP A 195 4.20 10.77 18.60
N CYS A 196 4.29 9.60 17.97
CA CYS A 196 4.51 9.51 16.52
C CYS A 196 3.22 9.20 15.76
N VAL A 197 3.05 9.84 14.61
CA VAL A 197 1.98 9.60 13.65
C VAL A 197 2.57 9.29 12.28
N GLY A 198 2.30 8.09 11.79
CA GLY A 198 2.56 7.75 10.40
C GLY A 198 1.48 8.35 9.48
N TYR A 199 1.87 8.82 8.30
CA TYR A 199 0.92 9.34 7.32
C TYR A 199 1.07 8.69 5.94
N HIS A 200 -0.04 8.63 5.22
CA HIS A 200 -0.11 8.24 3.82
C HIS A 200 -1.00 9.23 3.07
N PHE A 201 -0.38 10.01 2.18
CA PHE A 201 -1.02 11.12 1.49
C PHE A 201 -1.00 10.89 -0.02
N LEU A 202 -2.13 11.16 -0.67
CA LEU A 202 -2.27 11.19 -2.11
C LEU A 202 -2.92 12.50 -2.53
N HIS A 203 -2.40 13.14 -3.57
CA HIS A 203 -3.02 14.33 -4.16
C HIS A 203 -2.82 14.38 -5.66
N SER A 204 -3.91 14.57 -6.40
CA SER A 204 -3.85 14.70 -7.85
C SER A 204 -3.08 15.95 -8.27
N VAL A 205 -2.20 15.77 -9.25
CA VAL A 205 -1.36 16.82 -9.83
C VAL A 205 -1.38 16.67 -11.35
N ASP A 206 -1.16 17.77 -12.05
CA ASP A 206 -1.16 17.80 -13.51
C ASP A 206 0.23 18.17 -14.05
N PHE A 207 0.72 17.38 -15.00
CA PHE A 207 1.93 17.67 -15.76
C PHE A 207 1.61 17.80 -17.25
N PRO A 208 2.26 18.72 -17.98
CA PRO A 208 2.11 18.81 -19.44
C PRO A 208 2.37 17.48 -20.17
N LYS A 209 3.30 16.67 -19.66
CA LYS A 209 3.65 15.35 -20.20
C LYS A 209 2.62 14.25 -19.90
N THR A 210 1.63 14.51 -19.04
CA THR A 210 0.60 13.55 -18.61
C THR A 210 -0.77 13.86 -19.23
N GLY A 211 -0.77 14.08 -20.54
CA GLY A 211 -1.97 14.39 -21.32
C GLY A 211 -3.09 13.35 -21.18
N LEU A 212 -4.29 13.69 -21.65
CA LEU A 212 -5.46 12.81 -21.53
C LEU A 212 -5.28 11.52 -22.32
N LEU A 213 -5.56 10.38 -21.67
CA LEU A 213 -5.50 9.07 -22.31
C LEU A 213 -6.80 8.77 -23.08
N PRO A 214 -6.71 8.07 -24.24
CA PRO A 214 -7.89 7.69 -25.00
C PRO A 214 -8.80 6.77 -24.16
N ASN A 215 -10.12 6.96 -24.30
CA ASN A 215 -11.16 6.20 -23.59
C ASN A 215 -11.13 6.28 -22.05
N LYS A 216 -10.31 7.17 -21.46
CA LYS A 216 -10.32 7.45 -20.02
C LYS A 216 -10.83 8.85 -19.73
N ILE A 217 -11.33 9.05 -18.51
CA ILE A 217 -11.68 10.37 -17.96
C ILE A 217 -10.71 10.64 -16.82
N ARG A 218 -9.97 11.74 -16.90
CA ARG A 218 -9.08 12.19 -15.82
C ARG A 218 -9.94 12.63 -14.64
N GLY A 219 -9.82 11.92 -13.52
CA GLY A 219 -10.39 12.35 -12.24
C GLY A 219 -9.33 13.03 -11.38
N ASN A 220 -9.78 13.69 -10.32
CA ASN A 220 -8.93 14.24 -9.27
C ASN A 220 -9.25 13.59 -7.93
N LEU A 221 -8.24 13.32 -7.12
CA LEU A 221 -8.41 12.86 -5.76
C LEU A 221 -7.46 13.57 -4.82
N SER A 222 -7.87 13.71 -3.57
CA SER A 222 -6.96 13.97 -2.47
C SER A 222 -7.37 13.06 -1.32
N ALA A 223 -6.44 12.27 -0.81
CA ALA A 223 -6.66 11.38 0.30
C ALA A 223 -5.52 11.50 1.29
N PHE A 224 -5.84 11.56 2.57
CA PHE A 224 -4.88 11.57 3.66
C PHE A 224 -5.29 10.53 4.67
N SER A 225 -4.37 9.69 5.10
CA SER A 225 -4.54 8.76 6.22
C SER A 225 -3.47 9.02 7.26
N CYS A 226 -3.89 9.07 8.52
CA CYS A 226 -3.08 9.19 9.72
C CYS A 226 -3.23 7.91 10.55
N PHE A 227 -2.10 7.40 11.01
CA PHE A 227 -1.98 6.17 11.78
C PHE A 227 -1.22 6.46 13.08
N ARG A 228 -1.83 6.15 14.22
CA ARG A 228 -1.20 6.33 15.54
C ARG A 228 -1.22 5.02 16.32
N GLN A 229 -0.13 4.68 16.98
CA GLN A 229 -0.10 3.56 17.92
C GLN A 229 -0.85 3.97 19.21
N ILE A 230 -2.05 3.42 19.43
CA ILE A 230 -2.89 3.80 20.58
C ILE A 230 -2.90 2.76 21.71
N GLY A 231 -2.15 1.67 21.52
CA GLY A 231 -1.95 0.60 22.50
C GLY A 231 -1.16 -0.55 21.89
N PRO A 232 -0.81 -1.58 22.68
CA PRO A 232 -0.11 -2.76 22.17
C PRO A 232 -0.89 -3.40 21.02
N ASN A 233 -0.24 -3.62 19.87
CA ASN A 233 -0.84 -4.23 18.69
C ASN A 233 -2.16 -3.57 18.24
N THR A 234 -2.31 -2.25 18.47
CA THR A 234 -3.52 -1.51 18.12
C THR A 234 -3.18 -0.15 17.52
N ILE A 235 -3.52 0.01 16.24
CA ILE A 235 -3.37 1.26 15.49
C ILE A 235 -4.72 1.95 15.40
N GLY A 236 -4.75 3.24 15.76
CA GLY A 236 -5.84 4.16 15.47
C GLY A 236 -5.68 4.74 14.07
N ASN A 237 -6.78 4.82 13.33
CA ASN A 237 -6.82 5.34 11.96
C ASN A 237 -7.77 6.53 11.86
N PHE A 238 -7.29 7.60 11.24
CA PHE A 238 -8.11 8.70 10.75
C PHE A 238 -7.74 9.00 9.30
N ALA A 239 -8.72 8.96 8.41
CA ALA A 239 -8.49 9.22 7.00
C ALA A 239 -9.58 10.12 6.41
N CYS A 240 -9.18 11.08 5.59
CA CYS A 240 -10.06 11.93 4.82
C CYS A 240 -9.79 11.73 3.34
N ALA A 241 -10.83 11.63 2.51
CA ALA A 241 -10.65 11.59 1.07
C ALA A 241 -11.70 12.46 0.36
N THR A 242 -11.28 13.17 -0.67
CA THR A 242 -12.13 13.88 -1.61
C THR A 242 -11.85 13.33 -3.00
N VAL A 243 -12.90 12.97 -3.73
CA VAL A 243 -12.78 12.49 -5.11
C VAL A 243 -13.70 13.29 -6.02
N ASP A 244 -13.13 13.79 -7.10
CA ASP A 244 -13.81 14.34 -8.26
C ASP A 244 -13.69 13.34 -9.44
N PRO A 245 -14.81 12.78 -9.93
CA PRO A 245 -14.81 11.89 -11.09
C PRO A 245 -14.28 12.49 -12.40
N GLY A 246 -14.19 13.81 -12.53
CA GLY A 246 -13.82 14.48 -13.79
C GLY A 246 -14.89 14.41 -14.89
N GLY A 247 -16.12 14.03 -14.55
CA GLY A 247 -17.24 13.90 -15.49
C GLY A 247 -18.44 13.18 -14.88
N GLU A 248 -19.47 12.91 -15.68
CA GLU A 248 -20.65 12.15 -15.22
C GLU A 248 -20.23 10.73 -14.81
N ALA A 249 -20.18 10.49 -13.50
CA ALA A 249 -19.95 9.19 -12.92
C ALA A 249 -21.14 8.82 -12.04
N ILE A 250 -21.40 7.51 -11.94
CA ILE A 250 -22.31 7.02 -10.91
C ILE A 250 -21.57 7.20 -9.58
N ARG A 251 -21.84 8.33 -8.89
CA ARG A 251 -21.19 8.74 -7.64
C ARG A 251 -21.02 7.60 -6.63
N TYR A 252 -22.03 6.73 -6.54
CA TYR A 252 -22.03 5.55 -5.69
C TYR A 252 -20.90 4.56 -6.01
N LEU A 253 -20.60 4.31 -7.30
CA LEU A 253 -19.53 3.39 -7.71
C LEU A 253 -18.17 3.90 -7.24
N LEU A 254 -17.85 5.18 -7.52
CA LEU A 254 -16.57 5.76 -7.09
C LEU A 254 -16.47 5.89 -5.58
N THR A 255 -17.57 6.23 -4.90
CA THR A 255 -17.61 6.23 -3.42
C THR A 255 -17.24 4.85 -2.87
N SER A 256 -17.76 3.77 -3.47
CA SER A 256 -17.41 2.42 -3.04
C SER A 256 -15.95 2.05 -3.32
N VAL A 257 -15.38 2.51 -4.44
CA VAL A 257 -13.96 2.26 -4.76
C VAL A 257 -13.05 2.99 -3.77
N VAL A 258 -13.29 4.29 -3.54
CA VAL A 258 -12.51 5.06 -2.57
C VAL A 258 -12.70 4.53 -1.15
N ALA A 259 -13.91 4.06 -0.79
CA ALA A 259 -14.11 3.40 0.49
C ALA A 259 -13.30 2.10 0.62
N ASN A 260 -13.17 1.30 -0.44
CA ASN A 260 -12.30 0.12 -0.43
C ASN A 260 -10.82 0.49 -0.29
N PHE A 261 -10.40 1.57 -0.97
CA PHE A 261 -9.06 2.11 -0.82
C PHE A 261 -8.78 2.51 0.64
N LEU A 262 -9.66 3.28 1.29
CA LEU A 262 -9.50 3.63 2.71
C LEU A 262 -9.50 2.41 3.64
N LEU A 263 -10.30 1.38 3.32
CA LEU A 263 -10.34 0.14 4.09
C LEU A 263 -9.12 -0.78 3.84
N SER A 264 -8.34 -0.54 2.79
CA SER A 264 -7.12 -1.31 2.50
C SER A 264 -6.03 -1.08 3.54
N ALA A 265 -6.15 0.00 4.33
CA ALA A 265 -5.30 0.31 5.48
C ALA A 265 -5.06 -0.88 6.42
N THR A 266 -6.08 -1.72 6.62
CA THR A 266 -6.00 -2.92 7.46
C THR A 266 -5.00 -3.96 6.95
N ASN A 267 -4.62 -3.90 5.67
CA ASN A 267 -3.74 -4.85 5.02
C ASN A 267 -2.27 -4.39 5.00
N TYR A 268 -1.98 -3.12 5.32
CA TYR A 268 -0.61 -2.60 5.28
C TYR A 268 0.29 -3.28 6.31
N VAL A 269 -0.21 -3.52 7.54
CA VAL A 269 0.53 -4.26 8.58
C VAL A 269 0.96 -5.64 8.07
N TYR A 270 0.02 -6.39 7.49
CA TYR A 270 0.32 -7.70 6.92
C TYR A 270 1.33 -7.61 5.77
N CYS A 271 1.22 -6.59 4.92
CA CYS A 271 2.20 -6.33 3.86
C CYS A 271 3.61 -6.11 4.43
N GLY A 272 3.76 -5.27 5.46
CA GLY A 272 5.04 -5.05 6.14
C GLY A 272 5.60 -6.32 6.75
N GLN A 273 4.76 -7.10 7.43
CA GLN A 273 5.17 -8.39 8.01
C GLN A 273 5.65 -9.39 6.94
N MET A 274 5.00 -9.46 5.78
CA MET A 274 5.44 -10.31 4.68
C MET A 274 6.74 -9.80 4.04
N LYS A 275 6.91 -8.48 3.92
CA LYS A 275 8.17 -7.87 3.48
C LYS A 275 9.32 -8.22 4.46
N LYS A 276 9.11 -8.10 5.78
CA LYS A 276 10.09 -8.51 6.80
C LYS A 276 10.47 -9.97 6.68
N LEU A 277 9.46 -10.85 6.52
CA LEU A 277 9.70 -12.28 6.42
C LEU A 277 10.46 -12.66 5.13
N ALA A 278 10.17 -11.98 4.01
CA ALA A 278 10.92 -12.13 2.77
C ALA A 278 12.37 -11.64 2.91
N TRP A 279 12.56 -10.48 3.54
CA TRP A 279 13.89 -9.91 3.80
C TRP A 279 14.73 -10.85 4.69
N LEU A 280 14.17 -11.40 5.75
CA LEU A 280 14.85 -12.36 6.63
C LEU A 280 15.30 -13.62 5.87
N LEU A 281 14.49 -14.13 4.95
CA LEU A 281 14.85 -15.29 4.13
C LEU A 281 16.04 -15.00 3.21
N GLN A 282 16.13 -13.78 2.68
CA GLN A 282 17.17 -13.37 1.76
C GLN A 282 18.48 -13.01 2.48
N HIS A 283 18.41 -12.30 3.61
CA HIS A 283 19.58 -11.63 4.19
C HIS A 283 20.04 -12.21 5.53
N ARG A 284 19.14 -12.87 6.28
CA ARG A 284 19.42 -13.30 7.66
C ARG A 284 19.18 -14.78 7.90
N ARG A 285 18.99 -15.57 6.85
CA ARG A 285 18.71 -17.02 6.98
C ARG A 285 19.75 -17.74 7.83
N SER A 286 21.03 -17.44 7.66
CA SER A 286 22.14 -18.05 8.43
C SER A 286 22.03 -17.83 9.94
N VAL A 287 21.54 -16.68 10.40
CA VAL A 287 21.35 -16.35 11.83
C VAL A 287 20.30 -17.26 12.47
N PHE A 288 19.27 -17.62 11.71
CA PHE A 288 18.20 -18.49 12.18
C PHE A 288 18.50 -19.98 11.98
N GLN A 289 19.50 -20.33 11.17
CA GLN A 289 19.82 -21.72 10.87
C GLN A 289 20.26 -22.45 12.13
N ARG A 290 19.52 -23.51 12.44
CA ARG A 290 19.90 -24.40 13.54
C ARG A 290 21.11 -25.26 13.18
N SER A 291 21.82 -25.71 14.20
CA SER A 291 22.91 -26.67 14.02
C SER A 291 22.40 -27.94 13.33
N GLU A 292 23.28 -28.60 12.58
CA GLU A 292 22.93 -29.84 11.88
C GLU A 292 22.43 -30.92 12.85
N LYS A 293 23.05 -31.00 14.03
CA LYS A 293 22.65 -31.89 15.12
C LYS A 293 21.22 -31.63 15.59
N GLU A 294 20.77 -30.38 15.65
CA GLU A 294 19.39 -30.03 16.03
C GLU A 294 18.39 -30.32 14.91
N ARG A 295 18.76 -30.10 13.65
CA ARG A 295 17.93 -30.42 12.48
C ARG A 295 17.67 -31.93 12.37
N ASN A 296 18.64 -32.76 12.76
CA ASN A 296 18.55 -34.22 12.70
C ASN A 296 17.78 -34.87 13.87
N ARG A 297 17.28 -34.10 14.86
CA ARG A 297 16.57 -34.65 16.03
C ARG A 297 15.21 -35.27 15.73
N LYS A 298 14.69 -35.14 14.49
CA LYS A 298 13.36 -35.62 14.07
C LYS A 298 12.26 -35.20 15.06
N GLN A 299 12.33 -33.96 15.52
CA GLN A 299 11.38 -33.38 16.46
C GLN A 299 10.93 -32.02 15.96
N CYS A 300 9.64 -31.71 16.14
CA CYS A 300 9.12 -30.41 15.80
C CYS A 300 9.81 -29.31 16.60
N VAL A 301 10.32 -28.27 15.92
CA VAL A 301 11.00 -27.16 16.60
C VAL A 301 10.11 -26.33 17.53
N VAL A 302 8.79 -26.43 17.38
CA VAL A 302 7.81 -25.70 18.19
C VAL A 302 7.35 -26.55 19.37
N CYS A 303 6.72 -27.70 19.11
CA CYS A 303 6.08 -28.52 20.15
C CYS A 303 6.89 -29.75 20.58
N ARG A 304 8.08 -29.98 20.02
CA ARG A 304 8.97 -31.12 20.30
C ARG A 304 8.40 -32.52 20.01
N LYS A 305 7.18 -32.63 19.48
CA LYS A 305 6.60 -33.91 19.02
C LYS A 305 7.47 -34.55 17.93
N ASN A 306 7.60 -35.87 17.97
CA ASN A 306 8.37 -36.65 17.00
C ASN A 306 7.80 -36.48 15.58
N THR A 307 8.68 -36.21 14.61
CA THR A 307 8.36 -36.03 13.19
C THR A 307 8.77 -37.24 12.33
N GLY A 308 9.39 -38.26 12.92
CA GLY A 308 9.99 -39.40 12.21
C GLY A 308 9.05 -40.52 11.75
N ASN A 309 7.84 -40.64 12.30
CA ASN A 309 6.98 -41.83 12.12
C ASN A 309 5.64 -41.56 11.41
N VAL A 310 5.48 -40.44 10.71
CA VAL A 310 4.21 -40.14 10.01
C VAL A 310 4.21 -40.81 8.62
N ILE A 311 3.73 -42.05 8.56
CA ILE A 311 3.47 -42.77 7.31
C ILE A 311 2.42 -41.97 6.52
N GLY A 312 2.77 -41.52 5.31
CA GLY A 312 1.90 -40.72 4.43
C GLY A 312 2.31 -39.26 4.23
N SER A 313 3.38 -38.76 4.85
CA SER A 313 3.86 -37.39 4.60
C SER A 313 4.85 -37.34 3.43
N ILE A 314 4.34 -37.18 2.21
CA ILE A 314 5.15 -36.74 1.07
C ILE A 314 5.70 -35.33 1.39
N GLY A 315 7.02 -35.25 1.62
CA GLY A 315 7.81 -34.02 1.79
C GLY A 315 8.12 -33.63 3.25
N ARG A 316 9.41 -33.63 3.62
CA ARG A 316 9.92 -33.01 4.85
C ARG A 316 9.55 -31.51 4.82
N ARG A 317 8.69 -31.05 5.73
CA ARG A 317 8.23 -29.64 5.76
C ARG A 317 9.00 -28.87 6.83
N ALA A 318 10.29 -28.68 6.59
CA ALA A 318 11.14 -27.85 7.41
C ALA A 318 10.72 -26.37 7.30
N CYS A 319 10.91 -25.61 8.39
CA CYS A 319 10.80 -24.17 8.34
C CYS A 319 11.90 -23.61 7.42
N LYS A 320 11.55 -22.87 6.36
CA LYS A 320 12.54 -22.36 5.41
C LYS A 320 13.48 -21.29 6.01
N LEU A 321 13.10 -20.67 7.13
CA LEU A 321 13.97 -19.75 7.87
C LEU A 321 14.99 -20.48 8.74
N CYS A 322 14.56 -21.25 9.76
CA CYS A 322 15.50 -21.90 10.69
C CYS A 322 15.98 -23.31 10.28
N GLY A 323 15.42 -23.89 9.22
CA GLY A 323 15.75 -25.22 8.71
C GLY A 323 15.25 -26.39 9.57
N GLY A 324 14.55 -26.13 10.67
CA GLY A 324 14.09 -27.19 11.58
C GLY A 324 12.73 -27.80 11.20
N ASP A 325 12.53 -29.05 11.59
CA ASP A 325 11.31 -29.81 11.33
C ASP A 325 10.07 -29.18 11.97
N VAL A 326 8.95 -29.19 11.24
CA VAL A 326 7.67 -28.66 11.72
C VAL A 326 6.57 -29.69 11.52
N CYS A 327 5.87 -30.05 12.60
CA CYS A 327 4.71 -30.93 12.51
C CYS A 327 3.52 -30.21 11.84
N TYR A 328 2.52 -30.97 11.40
CA TYR A 328 1.35 -30.43 10.70
C TYR A 328 0.66 -29.28 11.46
N SER A 329 0.44 -29.43 12.76
CA SER A 329 -0.24 -28.44 13.60
C SER A 329 0.59 -27.18 13.89
N CYS A 330 1.91 -27.24 13.76
CA CYS A 330 2.80 -26.10 13.99
C CYS A 330 3.26 -25.42 12.70
N LYS A 331 2.83 -25.95 11.55
CA LYS A 331 3.21 -25.49 10.22
C LYS A 331 2.41 -24.24 9.86
N ILE A 332 3.11 -23.13 9.65
CA ILE A 332 2.51 -21.89 9.17
C ILE A 332 2.87 -21.71 7.70
N HIS A 333 1.84 -21.47 6.89
CA HIS A 333 2.00 -21.19 5.48
C HIS A 333 1.87 -19.70 5.23
N GLN A 334 2.92 -19.08 4.68
CA GLN A 334 2.87 -17.70 4.22
C GLN A 334 3.07 -17.64 2.71
N ARG A 335 2.35 -16.74 2.05
CA ARG A 335 2.58 -16.43 0.64
C ARG A 335 3.50 -15.22 0.58
N LEU A 336 4.70 -15.42 0.06
CA LEU A 336 5.68 -14.37 -0.11
C LEU A 336 5.80 -14.03 -1.59
N SER A 337 5.82 -12.74 -1.87
CA SER A 337 5.96 -12.14 -3.18
C SER A 337 7.40 -11.67 -3.37
N PHE A 338 7.99 -12.04 -4.49
CA PHE A 338 9.35 -11.72 -4.91
C PHE A 338 9.32 -11.22 -6.35
N LEU A 339 10.39 -10.58 -6.79
CA LEU A 339 10.61 -10.27 -8.19
C LEU A 339 11.60 -11.29 -8.77
N SER A 340 11.28 -11.84 -9.93
CA SER A 340 12.21 -12.68 -10.69
C SER A 340 13.33 -11.83 -11.31
N LEU A 341 14.33 -12.50 -11.87
CA LEU A 341 15.38 -11.85 -12.67
C LEU A 341 14.82 -11.12 -13.91
N SER A 342 13.67 -11.59 -14.44
CA SER A 342 12.93 -10.94 -15.53
C SER A 342 12.10 -9.73 -15.06
N GLY A 343 12.07 -9.41 -13.76
CA GLY A 343 11.25 -8.35 -13.17
C GLY A 343 9.77 -8.72 -13.00
N GLU A 344 9.41 -9.98 -13.18
CA GLU A 344 8.05 -10.48 -12.99
C GLU A 344 7.76 -10.76 -11.52
N LEU A 345 6.52 -10.51 -11.09
CA LEU A 345 6.09 -10.77 -9.72
C LEU A 345 5.82 -12.27 -9.53
N VAL A 346 6.58 -12.93 -8.66
CA VAL A 346 6.44 -14.35 -8.33
C VAL A 346 5.95 -14.50 -6.90
N GLN A 347 4.85 -15.22 -6.70
CA GLN A 347 4.33 -15.52 -5.37
C GLN A 347 4.57 -17.00 -5.00
N ARG A 348 5.33 -17.24 -3.93
CA ARG A 348 5.67 -18.59 -3.45
C ARG A 348 4.99 -18.87 -2.10
N LYS A 349 4.40 -20.06 -1.96
CA LYS A 349 3.83 -20.53 -0.68
C LYS A 349 4.94 -21.18 0.16
N VAL A 350 5.44 -20.47 1.16
CA VAL A 350 6.58 -20.86 1.98
C VAL A 350 6.12 -21.39 3.35
N VAL A 351 6.90 -22.31 3.91
CA VAL A 351 6.62 -22.96 5.20
C VAL A 351 7.49 -22.36 6.30
N PHE A 352 6.86 -21.95 7.40
CA PHE A 352 7.53 -21.45 8.59
C PHE A 352 7.04 -22.16 9.85
N CYS A 353 7.85 -22.11 10.90
CA CYS A 353 7.43 -22.46 12.25
C CYS A 353 6.91 -21.21 12.98
N GLY A 354 6.04 -21.40 13.98
CA GLY A 354 5.49 -20.30 14.78
C GLY A 354 6.56 -19.41 15.42
N ILE A 355 7.66 -20.01 15.90
CA ILE A 355 8.76 -19.26 16.53
C ILE A 355 9.38 -18.25 15.54
N CYS A 356 9.65 -18.69 14.30
CA CYS A 356 10.23 -17.81 13.26
C CYS A 356 9.26 -16.73 12.80
N VAL A 357 7.97 -17.06 12.66
CA VAL A 357 6.95 -16.05 12.30
C VAL A 357 6.84 -15.01 13.40
N SER A 358 6.74 -15.42 14.67
CA SER A 358 6.70 -14.49 15.79
C SER A 358 7.96 -13.64 15.89
N ALA A 359 9.15 -14.24 15.75
CA ALA A 359 10.41 -13.50 15.75
C ALA A 359 10.45 -12.45 14.61
N SER A 360 9.95 -12.80 13.43
CA SER A 360 9.83 -11.86 12.32
C SER A 360 8.79 -10.77 12.57
N THR A 361 7.71 -11.04 13.31
CA THR A 361 6.73 -10.01 13.67
C THR A 361 7.31 -9.00 14.65
N TYR A 362 8.05 -9.47 15.67
CA TYR A 362 8.63 -8.63 16.73
C TYR A 362 9.99 -8.01 16.39
N MET A 363 10.58 -8.34 15.24
CA MET A 363 11.83 -7.68 14.83
C MET A 363 11.56 -6.22 14.49
N ASP A 364 12.53 -5.38 14.82
CA ASP A 364 12.60 -3.99 14.38
C ASP A 364 12.56 -3.92 12.84
N VAL A 365 11.73 -3.02 12.33
CA VAL A 365 11.51 -2.77 10.90
C VAL A 365 12.64 -1.94 10.31
N TRP A 366 13.38 -1.20 11.13
CA TRP A 366 14.42 -0.26 10.71
C TRP A 366 15.48 -0.89 9.81
N GLU A 367 15.97 -2.07 10.17
CA GLU A 367 17.02 -2.74 9.39
C GLU A 367 16.53 -3.15 7.98
N PRO A 368 15.39 -3.87 7.82
CA PRO A 368 14.80 -4.09 6.49
C PRO A 368 14.52 -2.80 5.71
N ALA A 369 13.96 -1.77 6.37
CA ALA A 369 13.57 -0.54 5.69
C ALA A 369 14.78 0.28 5.20
N THR A 370 15.84 0.37 6.01
CA THR A 370 17.09 1.02 5.61
C THR A 370 17.89 0.22 4.58
N HIS A 371 17.72 -1.12 4.53
CA HIS A 371 18.25 -1.93 3.43
C HIS A 371 17.56 -1.60 2.11
N ASP A 372 16.23 -1.54 2.10
CA ASP A 372 15.45 -1.15 0.91
C ASP A 372 15.80 0.28 0.45
N ALA A 373 16.06 1.20 1.37
CA ALA A 373 16.53 2.55 1.07
C ALA A 373 17.94 2.56 0.41
N LYS A 374 18.89 1.77 0.92
CA LYS A 374 20.24 1.63 0.33
C LYS A 374 20.20 1.06 -1.09
N ASP A 375 19.38 0.02 -1.30
CA ASP A 375 19.22 -0.56 -2.62
C ASP A 375 18.65 0.45 -3.61
N PHE A 376 17.83 1.39 -3.12
CA PHE A 376 17.37 2.53 -3.91
C PHE A 376 18.53 3.46 -4.27
N GLU A 377 19.29 3.97 -3.29
CA GLU A 377 20.44 4.86 -3.49
C GLU A 377 21.45 4.28 -4.50
N ALA A 378 21.73 2.98 -4.39
CA ALA A 378 22.64 2.30 -5.30
C ALA A 378 22.12 2.28 -6.74
N ARG A 379 20.81 2.05 -6.94
CA ARG A 379 20.16 2.08 -8.27
C ARG A 379 20.13 3.50 -8.85
N SER A 380 19.81 4.51 -8.04
CA SER A 380 19.76 5.91 -8.50
C SER A 380 21.15 6.42 -8.89
N ALA A 381 22.18 6.11 -8.10
CA ALA A 381 23.58 6.39 -8.45
C ALA A 381 23.98 5.71 -9.77
N PHE A 382 23.56 4.45 -9.99
CA PHE A 382 23.85 3.74 -11.23
C PHE A 382 23.15 4.36 -12.44
N THR A 383 21.87 4.77 -12.32
CA THR A 383 21.14 5.45 -13.39
C THR A 383 21.72 6.83 -13.74
N THR A 384 22.37 7.49 -12.78
CA THR A 384 23.05 8.76 -13.01
C THR A 384 24.45 8.55 -13.62
N SER A 385 25.07 7.40 -13.38
CA SER A 385 26.43 7.06 -13.83
C SER A 385 26.50 6.23 -15.11
N THR A 386 25.39 5.69 -15.63
CA THR A 386 25.39 4.83 -16.82
C THR A 386 24.42 5.30 -17.91
N ALA A 387 24.88 6.29 -18.68
CA ALA A 387 25.03 6.01 -20.10
C ALA A 387 26.23 5.04 -20.22
N SER A 388 25.95 3.81 -20.67
CA SER A 388 26.85 2.63 -20.71
C SER A 388 26.90 1.77 -19.45
N SER A 389 26.32 0.57 -19.59
CA SER A 389 26.71 -0.69 -18.92
C SER A 389 25.90 -1.14 -17.70
N THR A 390 24.65 -1.56 -17.95
CA THR A 390 23.95 -2.58 -17.16
C THR A 390 24.66 -3.92 -17.32
N TYR A 391 25.29 -4.52 -16.29
CA TYR A 391 25.42 -6.00 -16.22
C TYR A 391 25.94 -6.59 -14.90
N THR A 392 26.45 -5.83 -13.92
CA THR A 392 27.25 -6.45 -12.83
C THR A 392 26.56 -6.64 -11.47
N PHE A 393 25.32 -6.19 -11.24
CA PHE A 393 24.69 -6.31 -9.91
C PHE A 393 23.78 -7.55 -9.73
N LEU A 394 23.28 -8.14 -10.83
CA LEU A 394 22.34 -9.27 -10.76
C LEU A 394 22.99 -10.59 -10.25
N ASP A 395 24.31 -10.74 -10.36
CA ASP A 395 25.01 -11.98 -10.00
C ASP A 395 25.19 -12.21 -8.49
N SER A 396 25.05 -11.18 -7.63
CA SER A 396 25.09 -11.40 -6.17
C SER A 396 23.75 -11.87 -5.58
N LEU A 397 22.64 -11.67 -6.29
CA LEU A 397 21.31 -12.14 -5.87
C LEU A 397 21.08 -13.62 -6.22
N THR A 398 21.69 -14.12 -7.30
CA THR A 398 21.49 -15.47 -7.83
C THR A 398 22.03 -16.56 -6.91
N SER A 399 23.17 -16.34 -6.25
CA SER A 399 23.71 -17.32 -5.28
C SER A 399 22.79 -17.62 -4.10
N SER A 400 21.83 -16.74 -3.77
CA SER A 400 20.88 -16.94 -2.66
C SER A 400 19.52 -17.51 -3.10
N LEU A 401 19.18 -17.37 -4.39
CA LEU A 401 17.89 -17.76 -4.96
C LEU A 401 17.90 -19.17 -5.56
N ASP A 402 19.07 -19.67 -5.98
CA ASP A 402 19.22 -21.05 -6.49
C ASP A 402 19.00 -22.11 -5.39
N GLU A 403 19.09 -21.75 -4.11
CA GLU A 403 18.69 -22.62 -2.99
C GLU A 403 17.16 -22.65 -2.74
N ILE A 404 16.38 -21.83 -3.45
CA ILE A 404 14.92 -21.76 -3.30
C ILE A 404 14.20 -22.68 -4.30
N GLU A 405 14.90 -23.21 -5.31
CA GLU A 405 14.32 -24.11 -6.33
C GLU A 405 14.39 -25.61 -6.01
N LEU A 406 14.75 -25.99 -4.77
CA LEU A 406 14.65 -27.38 -4.27
C LEU A 406 13.84 -27.53 -2.96
#